data_AF-A0A2M7INW8-F1
#
_entry.id   AF-A0A2M7INW8-F1
#
_cell.length_a   1.000
_cell.length_b   1.000
_cell.length_c   1.000
_cell.angle_alpha   90.00
_cell.angle_beta   90.00
_cell.angle_gamma   90.00
#
_symmetry.space_group_name_H-M   'P 1'
#
loop_
_entity.id
_entity.type
_entity.pdbx_description
1 polymer ?
#
loop_
_entity_poly.entity_id
_entity_poly.type
_entity_poly.pdbx_seq_one_letter_code
_entity_poly.pdbx_strand_id
1 'polypeptide(L)' 'KEGAIIFDAGTSEEGGMLVGDAEPEVVSKASLLTPVPGGIGPIAIAVLLRNLVFLTKNNRKKT' A
#
# COMPACT_ATOMS: atom_id res chain seq x y z
N LYS A 1 -3.47 -16.06 -11.73
CA LYS A 1 -3.87 -15.72 -13.12
C LYS A 1 -2.64 -15.19 -13.83
N GLU A 2 -2.41 -15.61 -15.08
CA GLU A 2 -1.28 -15.08 -15.86
C GLU A 2 -1.50 -13.60 -16.19
N GLY A 3 -0.44 -12.81 -16.05
CA GLY A 3 -0.46 -11.36 -16.23
C GLY A 3 -1.26 -10.58 -15.18
N ALA A 4 -1.37 -11.11 -13.96
CA ALA A 4 -2.07 -10.42 -12.88
C ALA A 4 -1.31 -9.15 -12.43
N ILE A 5 -2.06 -8.12 -12.04
CA ILE A 5 -1.53 -6.95 -11.33
C ILE A 5 -1.90 -7.12 -9.86
N ILE A 6 -0.89 -7.06 -8.99
CA ILE A 6 -1.04 -7.37 -7.57
C ILE A 6 -0.59 -6.18 -6.75
N PHE A 7 -1.50 -5.73 -5.90
CA PHE A 7 -1.27 -4.71 -4.89
C PHE A 7 -1.20 -5.41 -3.54
N ASP A 8 0.02 -5.58 -3.04
CA ASP A 8 0.30 -6.18 -1.74
C ASP A 8 0.24 -5.10 -0.66
N ALA A 9 -0.85 -5.13 0.11
CA ALA A 9 -1.07 -4.27 1.27
C ALA A 9 -0.67 -4.96 2.58
N GLY A 10 -0.21 -6.21 2.51
CA GLY A 10 0.30 -6.97 3.63
C GLY A 10 1.54 -6.33 4.22
N THR A 11 1.69 -6.40 5.54
CA THR A 11 2.91 -5.99 6.22
C THR A 11 3.08 -6.83 7.47
N SER A 12 4.06 -7.72 7.43
CA SER A 12 4.49 -8.57 8.53
C SER A 12 6.01 -8.45 8.71
N GLU A 13 6.53 -8.91 9.85
CA GLU A 13 7.97 -8.96 10.10
C GLU A 13 8.42 -10.42 10.19
N GLU A 14 9.46 -10.77 9.44
CA GLU A 14 10.09 -12.09 9.48
C GLU A 14 11.61 -11.93 9.46
N GLY A 15 12.30 -12.48 10.47
CA GLY A 15 13.76 -12.41 10.56
C GLY A 15 14.34 -10.98 10.62
N GLY A 16 13.56 -10.00 11.11
CA GLY A 16 13.96 -8.59 11.12
C GLY A 16 13.78 -7.86 9.79
N MET A 17 13.13 -8.49 8.80
CA MET A 17 12.78 -7.86 7.52
C MET A 17 11.25 -7.71 7.41
N LEU A 18 10.82 -6.63 6.76
CA LEU A 18 9.41 -6.44 6.42
C LEU A 18 9.05 -7.25 5.18
N VAL A 19 8.00 -8.06 5.30
CA VAL A 19 7.49 -8.95 4.26
C VAL A 19 6.00 -8.69 3.99
N GLY A 20 5.56 -8.92 2.75
CA GLY A 20 4.18 -8.78 2.31
C GLY A 20 3.41 -10.11 2.37
N ASP A 21 2.17 -10.11 1.89
CA ASP A 21 1.31 -11.30 1.87
C ASP A 21 1.50 -12.13 0.59
N ALA A 22 2.14 -11.57 -0.45
CA ALA A 22 2.32 -12.26 -1.72
C ALA A 22 3.37 -13.38 -1.66
N GLU A 23 2.96 -14.61 -1.98
CA GLU A 23 3.89 -15.74 -2.09
C GLU A 23 4.91 -15.56 -3.24
N PRO A 24 6.16 -16.03 -3.07
CA PRO A 24 7.22 -15.86 -4.08
C PRO A 24 6.88 -16.42 -5.47
N GLU A 25 6.10 -17.51 -5.55
CA GLU A 25 5.71 -18.13 -6.82
C GLU A 25 4.88 -17.20 -7.71
N VAL A 26 4.17 -16.26 -7.09
CA VAL A 26 3.28 -15.32 -7.77
C VAL A 26 4.05 -14.30 -8.60
N VAL A 27 5.30 -14.00 -8.22
CA VAL A 27 6.20 -13.07 -8.92
C VAL A 27 6.38 -13.49 -10.39
N SER A 28 6.41 -14.79 -10.67
CA SER A 28 6.62 -15.33 -12.02
C SER A 28 5.42 -15.16 -12.96
N LYS A 29 4.20 -15.02 -12.41
CA LYS A 29 2.93 -14.94 -13.17
C LYS A 29 2.37 -13.51 -13.21
N ALA A 30 2.84 -12.64 -12.33
CA ALA A 30 2.35 -11.28 -12.21
C ALA A 30 3.01 -10.37 -13.26
N SER A 31 2.21 -9.55 -13.95
CA SER A 31 2.74 -8.45 -14.76
C SER A 31 3.24 -7.31 -13.90
N LEU A 32 2.72 -7.17 -12.67
CA LEU A 32 3.15 -6.19 -11.70
C LEU A 32 2.84 -6.69 -10.29
N LEU A 33 3.79 -6.49 -9.37
CA LEU A 33 3.63 -6.70 -7.93
C LEU A 33 4.21 -5.48 -7.21
N THR A 34 3.47 -4.90 -6.26
CA THR A 34 4.01 -3.82 -5.44
C THR A 34 5.06 -4.34 -4.46
N PRO A 35 6.19 -3.63 -4.26
CA PRO A 35 7.23 -4.08 -3.35
C PRO A 35 6.81 -3.94 -1.89
N VAL A 36 7.33 -4.81 -1.04
CA VAL A 36 7.30 -4.68 0.41
C VAL A 36 8.74 -4.79 0.94
N PRO A 37 9.27 -3.78 1.65
CA PRO A 37 8.66 -2.48 1.94
C PRO A 37 8.65 -1.53 0.73
N GLY A 38 7.92 -0.42 0.84
CA GLY A 38 7.99 0.71 -0.11
C GLY A 38 6.84 0.80 -1.14
N GLY A 39 5.93 -0.16 -1.18
CA GLY A 39 4.76 -0.15 -2.06
C GLY A 39 3.56 0.59 -1.47
N ILE A 40 2.60 -0.15 -0.94
CA ILE A 40 1.30 0.41 -0.50
C ILE A 40 1.42 1.29 0.76
N GLY A 41 2.32 0.94 1.69
CA GLY A 41 2.49 1.65 2.97
C GLY A 41 2.68 3.17 2.83
N PRO A 42 3.67 3.66 2.05
CA PRO A 42 3.85 5.09 1.80
C PRO A 42 2.63 5.78 1.18
N ILE A 43 1.89 5.10 0.30
CA ILE A 43 0.68 5.63 -0.32
C ILE A 43 -0.42 5.78 0.73
N ALA A 44 -0.60 4.80 1.62
CA ALA A 44 -1.59 4.86 2.69
C ALA A 44 -1.36 6.08 3.61
N ILE A 45 -0.10 6.35 3.97
CA ILE A 45 0.27 7.54 4.77
C ILE A 45 -0.09 8.83 4.02
N ALA A 46 0.27 8.94 2.73
CA ALA A 46 -0.04 10.12 1.93
C ALA A 46 -1.56 10.37 1.83
N VAL A 47 -2.34 9.30 1.65
CA VAL A 47 -3.81 9.38 1.58
C VAL A 47 -4.41 9.78 2.93
N LEU A 48 -3.90 9.25 4.05
CA LEU A 48 -4.33 9.65 5.38
C LEU A 48 -4.12 11.15 5.62
N LEU A 49 -2.94 11.67 5.26
CA LEU A 49 -2.65 13.11 5.39
C LEU A 49 -3.50 13.96 4.44
N ARG A 50 -3.76 13.48 3.22
CA ARG A 50 -4.69 14.14 2.29
C ARG A 50 -6.09 14.24 2.90
N ASN A 51 -6.57 13.17 3.51
CA ASN A 51 -7.90 13.15 4.15
C ASN A 51 -7.96 14.12 5.32
N LEU A 52 -6.91 14.20 6.14
CA LEU A 52 -6.79 15.19 7.21
C LEU A 52 -6.92 16.63 6.67
N VAL A 53 -6.13 16.99 5.66
CA VAL A 53 -6.16 18.34 5.04
C VAL A 53 -7.54 18.64 4.46
N PHE A 54 -8.17 17.67 3.79
CA PHE A 54 -9.51 17.83 3.23
C PHE A 54 -10.56 18.13 4.31
N LEU A 55 -10.54 17.39 5.42
CA LEU A 55 -11.46 17.60 6.54
C LEU A 55 -11.24 18.96 7.20
N THR A 56 -9.98 19.36 7.44
CA THR A 56 -9.68 20.68 8.02
C THR A 56 -10.17 21.82 7.12
N LYS A 57 -9.97 21.73 5.80
CA LYS A 57 -10.43 22.76 4.85
C LYS A 57 -11.96 22.83 4.77
N ASN A 58 -12.65 21.70 4.83
CA ASN A 58 -14.12 21.66 4.72
C ASN A 58 -14.83 22.05 6.02
N ASN A 59 -14.27 21.74 7.19
CA ASN A 59 -14.84 22.17 8.47
C ASN A 59 -14.74 23.69 8.65
N ARG A 60 -13.66 24.34 8.16
CA ARG A 60 -13.52 25.81 8.17
C ARG A 60 -14.50 26.56 7.26
N LYS A 61 -15.13 25.89 6.28
CA LYS A 61 -16.15 26.48 5.41
C LYS A 61 -17.56 26.43 6.00
N LYS A 62 -17.76 25.71 7.11
CA LYS A 62 -19.05 25.50 7.77
C LYS A 62 -19.24 26.36 9.04
N THR A 63 -18.18 27.02 9.50
CA THR A 63 -18.18 28.01 10.58
C THR A 63 -18.07 29.40 9.98
#